data_AF-A0AAD8BYC7-F1
#
_entry.id   AF-A0AAD8BYC7-F1
#
_cell.length_a   1.000
_cell.length_b   1.000
_cell.length_c   1.000
_cell.angle_alpha   90.00
_cell.angle_beta   90.00
_cell.angle_gamma   90.00
#
_symmetry.space_group_name_H-M   'P 1'
#
loop_
_entity.id
_entity.type
_entity.pdbx_description
1 polymer ?
#
loop_
_entity_poly.entity_id
_entity_poly.type
_entity_poly.pdbx_seq_one_letter_code
_entity_poly.pdbx_strand_id
1 'polypeptide(L)'
;MFLLQQQIKDFSLPTPVQRCFSSNSSLEMFLLQQQFKDVSPLTAVQRCFSSNSSLKMFLIQQQFKDVSHPTAVQRCFSSNSRSKIFLLQQQFRDVSLPTAVQRCFSSNSSSKMFCLEPLFSCTVS
;
A
#
# COMPACT_ATOMS: atom_id res chain seq x y z
N MET A 1 -4.26 -14.82 7.67
CA MET A 1 -3.28 -13.70 7.66
C MET A 1 -2.48 -13.82 6.38
N PHE A 2 -2.45 -12.77 5.57
CA PHE A 2 -1.65 -12.70 4.34
C PHE A 2 -0.50 -11.74 4.56
N LEU A 3 0.73 -12.25 4.47
CA LEU A 3 1.95 -11.47 4.45
C LEU A 3 2.49 -11.46 3.03
N LEU A 4 2.88 -10.30 2.54
CA LEU A 4 3.73 -10.23 1.36
C LEU A 4 4.78 -9.14 1.50
N GLN A 5 6.02 -9.54 1.25
CA GLN A 5 7.18 -8.67 1.27
C GLN A 5 7.84 -8.68 -0.10
N GLN A 6 8.14 -7.50 -0.64
CA GLN A 6 8.88 -7.36 -1.89
C GLN A 6 9.99 -6.32 -1.74
N GLN A 7 11.14 -6.60 -2.34
CA GLN A 7 12.27 -5.69 -2.37
C GLN A 7 12.78 -5.61 -3.80
N ILE A 8 12.85 -4.39 -4.34
CA ILE A 8 13.40 -4.11 -5.67
C ILE A 8 14.58 -3.16 -5.50
N LYS A 9 15.71 -3.54 -6.08
CA LYS A 9 16.99 -2.80 -6.05
C LYS A 9 17.61 -2.78 -7.44
N ASP A 10 18.34 -1.71 -7.75
CA ASP A 10 19.22 -1.61 -8.91
C ASP A 10 18.52 -1.96 -10.25
N PHE A 11 17.30 -1.46 -10.42
CA PHE A 11 16.47 -1.78 -11.57
C PHE A 11 16.02 -0.52 -12.29
N SER A 12 16.08 -0.52 -13.63
CA SER A 12 15.56 0.57 -14.44
C SER A 12 14.09 0.29 -14.81
N LEU A 13 13.21 1.28 -14.57
CA LEU A 13 11.80 1.25 -14.97
C LEU A 13 10.89 0.11 -14.41
N PRO A 14 11.06 -0.39 -13.16
CA PRO A 14 10.15 -1.41 -12.65
C PRO A 14 8.72 -0.88 -12.46
N THR A 15 7.74 -1.69 -12.85
CA THR A 15 6.30 -1.42 -12.65
C THR A 15 5.62 -2.54 -11.85
N PRO A 16 6.02 -2.76 -10.58
CA PRO A 16 5.45 -3.84 -9.79
C PRO A 16 3.96 -3.62 -9.58
N VAL A 17 3.16 -4.58 -10.08
CA VAL A 17 1.73 -4.62 -9.87
C VAL A 17 1.40 -5.79 -8.96
N GLN A 18 0.78 -5.48 -7.83
CA GLN A 18 0.37 -6.52 -6.89
C GLN A 18 -1.13 -6.47 -6.64
N ARG A 19 -1.75 -7.65 -6.66
CA ARG A 19 -3.16 -7.82 -6.32
C ARG A 19 -3.31 -8.83 -5.20
N CYS A 20 -4.10 -8.47 -4.21
CA CYS A 20 -4.49 -9.35 -3.11
C CYS A 20 -6.00 -9.48 -3.09
N PHE A 21 -6.49 -10.71 -3.00
CA PHE A 21 -7.92 -11.03 -2.92
C PHE A 21 -8.14 -11.99 -1.75
N SER A 22 -9.18 -11.74 -0.96
CA SER A 22 -9.68 -12.72 0.00
C SER A 22 -11.20 -12.58 0.16
N SER A 23 -11.84 -13.69 0.52
CA SER A 23 -13.28 -13.80 0.65
C SER A 23 -13.62 -14.79 1.76
N ASN A 24 -14.74 -14.52 2.44
CA ASN A 24 -15.40 -15.45 3.38
C ASN A 24 -14.50 -15.94 4.51
N SER A 25 -14.18 -15.05 5.44
CA SER A 25 -13.47 -15.42 6.66
C SER A 25 -13.98 -14.61 7.86
N SER A 26 -13.73 -15.06 9.09
CA SER A 26 -14.13 -14.30 10.28
C SER A 26 -13.25 -13.06 10.46
N LEU A 27 -11.93 -13.21 10.26
CA LEU A 27 -10.92 -12.18 10.43
C LEU A 27 -9.92 -12.21 9.27
N GLU A 28 -9.74 -11.05 8.61
CA GLU A 28 -8.69 -10.88 7.59
C GLU A 28 -7.68 -9.83 8.01
N MET A 29 -6.41 -10.21 7.92
CA MET A 29 -5.28 -9.31 8.06
C MET A 29 -4.40 -9.44 6.83
N PHE A 30 -4.20 -8.32 6.16
CA PHE A 30 -3.28 -8.16 5.04
C PHE A 30 -2.16 -7.24 5.45
N LEU A 31 -0.94 -7.74 5.34
CA LEU A 31 0.29 -7.03 5.62
C LEU A 31 1.13 -7.06 4.35
N LEU A 32 1.27 -5.91 3.71
CA LEU A 32 2.12 -5.75 2.54
C LEU A 32 3.24 -4.78 2.86
N GLN A 33 4.47 -5.21 2.62
CA GLN A 33 5.65 -4.38 2.79
C GLN A 33 6.46 -4.39 1.49
N GLN A 34 6.68 -3.21 0.92
CA GLN A 34 7.51 -3.04 -0.27
C GLN A 34 8.64 -2.07 -0.02
N GLN A 35 9.84 -2.44 -0.47
CA GLN A 35 11.02 -1.59 -0.40
C GLN A 35 11.62 -1.40 -1.79
N PHE A 36 11.87 -0.15 -2.15
CA PHE A 36 12.45 0.27 -3.41
C PHE A 36 13.72 1.07 -3.13
N LYS A 37 14.84 0.65 -3.71
CA LYS A 37 16.13 1.34 -3.55
C LYS A 37 16.85 1.50 -4.88
N ASP A 38 17.43 2.67 -5.14
CA ASP A 38 18.27 2.93 -6.33
C ASP A 38 17.52 2.60 -7.64
N VAL A 39 16.29 3.13 -7.76
CA VAL A 39 15.39 2.86 -8.89
C VAL A 39 15.08 4.15 -9.63
N SER A 40 15.13 4.14 -10.96
CA SER A 40 14.78 5.32 -11.74
C SER A 40 14.26 4.96 -13.13
N PRO A 41 13.06 5.42 -13.54
CA PRO A 41 11.91 5.81 -12.71
C PRO A 41 11.14 4.59 -12.15
N LEU A 42 10.22 4.80 -11.20
CA LEU A 42 9.44 3.73 -10.54
C LEU A 42 7.94 4.00 -10.56
N THR A 43 7.12 3.00 -10.93
CA THR A 43 5.66 3.04 -10.70
C THR A 43 5.17 1.80 -9.97
N ALA A 44 4.86 1.92 -8.68
CA ALA A 44 4.32 0.84 -7.87
C ALA A 44 2.79 0.89 -7.81
N VAL A 45 2.12 -0.20 -8.18
CA VAL A 45 0.65 -0.29 -8.16
C VAL A 45 0.18 -1.43 -7.27
N GLN A 46 -0.60 -1.10 -6.25
CA GLN A 46 -1.24 -2.09 -5.38
C GLN A 46 -2.76 -2.04 -5.47
N ARG A 47 -3.37 -3.22 -5.57
CA ARG A 47 -4.81 -3.39 -5.44
C ARG A 47 -5.13 -4.48 -4.42
N CYS A 48 -5.87 -4.13 -3.38
CA CYS A 48 -6.36 -5.09 -2.40
C CYS A 48 -7.89 -5.13 -2.44
N PHE A 49 -8.45 -6.34 -2.51
CA PHE A 49 -9.89 -6.58 -2.51
C PHE A 49 -10.22 -7.60 -1.43
N SER A 50 -11.25 -7.32 -0.64
CA SER A 50 -11.76 -8.27 0.33
C SER A 50 -13.28 -8.19 0.46
N SER A 51 -13.96 -9.33 0.48
CA SER A 51 -15.42 -9.44 0.64
C SER A 51 -15.80 -10.37 1.80
N ASN A 52 -16.91 -10.07 2.50
CA ASN A 52 -17.50 -10.93 3.53
C ASN A 52 -16.55 -11.34 4.67
N SER A 53 -16.30 -10.45 5.63
CA SER A 53 -15.66 -10.85 6.90
C SER A 53 -16.19 -10.09 8.11
N SER A 54 -15.92 -10.50 9.35
CA SER A 54 -16.35 -9.71 10.51
C SER A 54 -15.42 -8.53 10.78
N LEU A 55 -14.10 -8.75 10.81
CA LEU A 55 -13.10 -7.68 10.90
C LEU A 55 -12.09 -7.77 9.76
N LYS A 56 -11.66 -6.61 9.26
CA LYS A 56 -10.63 -6.47 8.22
C LYS A 56 -9.58 -5.47 8.64
N MET A 57 -8.32 -5.86 8.54
CA MET A 57 -7.18 -4.98 8.70
C MET A 57 -6.29 -5.06 7.46
N PHE A 58 -6.05 -3.90 6.85
CA PHE A 58 -5.05 -3.73 5.81
C PHE A 58 -3.96 -2.85 6.37
N LEU A 59 -2.74 -3.38 6.45
CA LEU A 59 -1.54 -2.65 6.81
C LEU A 59 -0.58 -2.71 5.65
N ILE A 60 -0.31 -1.57 5.05
CA ILE A 60 0.50 -1.48 3.84
C ILE A 60 1.58 -0.44 4.07
N GLN A 61 2.83 -0.89 3.94
CA GLN A 61 4.02 -0.09 4.09
C GLN A 61 4.81 -0.09 2.78
N GLN A 62 5.08 1.10 2.24
CA GLN A 62 5.98 1.26 1.10
C GLN A 62 7.12 2.20 1.49
N GLN A 63 8.35 1.77 1.21
CA GLN A 63 9.55 2.57 1.44
C GLN A 63 10.27 2.78 0.11
N PHE A 64 10.57 4.03 -0.19
CA PHE A 64 11.28 4.48 -1.37
C PHE A 64 12.55 5.19 -0.91
N LYS A 65 13.71 4.72 -1.36
CA LYS A 65 15.00 5.30 -1.06
C LYS A 65 15.81 5.50 -2.33
N ASP A 66 16.39 6.67 -2.54
CA ASP A 66 17.22 6.96 -3.73
C ASP A 66 16.45 6.66 -5.04
N VAL A 67 15.18 7.09 -5.11
CA VAL A 67 14.29 6.82 -6.26
C VAL A 67 13.93 8.12 -6.96
N SER A 68 14.14 8.17 -8.29
CA SER A 68 13.72 9.32 -9.10
C SER A 68 12.28 9.15 -9.60
N HIS A 69 11.44 10.17 -9.39
CA HIS A 69 10.03 10.19 -9.81
C HIS A 69 9.19 8.95 -9.43
N PRO A 70 9.16 8.51 -8.15
CA PRO A 70 8.33 7.39 -7.76
C PRO A 70 6.85 7.75 -7.83
N THR A 71 6.09 6.91 -8.51
CA THR A 71 4.64 6.94 -8.52
C THR A 71 4.09 5.74 -7.75
N ALA A 72 3.45 5.99 -6.62
CA ALA A 72 2.85 4.96 -5.77
C ALA A 72 1.32 5.04 -5.84
N VAL A 73 0.68 4.05 -6.45
CA VAL A 73 -0.78 3.98 -6.61
C VAL A 73 -1.33 2.83 -5.80
N GLN A 74 -2.26 3.15 -4.91
CA GLN A 74 -2.85 2.17 -4.01
C GLN A 74 -4.37 2.22 -4.08
N ARG A 75 -4.99 1.06 -4.31
CA ARG A 75 -6.43 0.89 -4.27
C ARG A 75 -6.81 -0.23 -3.32
N CYS A 76 -7.62 0.09 -2.34
CA CYS A 76 -8.16 -0.91 -1.42
C CYS A 76 -9.69 -0.91 -1.53
N PHE A 77 -10.29 -2.08 -1.66
CA PHE A 77 -11.73 -2.26 -1.73
C PHE A 77 -12.18 -3.29 -0.70
N SER A 78 -13.20 -2.94 0.08
CA SER A 78 -13.75 -3.84 1.08
C SER A 78 -15.26 -3.78 1.13
N SER A 79 -15.92 -4.92 0.94
CA SER A 79 -17.38 -5.07 1.06
C SER A 79 -17.76 -6.01 2.20
N ASN A 80 -18.95 -5.80 2.77
CA ASN A 80 -19.59 -6.65 3.77
C ASN A 80 -18.66 -7.03 4.93
N SER A 81 -18.35 -6.06 5.79
CA SER A 81 -17.70 -6.39 7.06
C SER A 81 -18.08 -5.47 8.21
N ARG A 82 -18.11 -5.99 9.44
CA ARG A 82 -18.57 -5.20 10.59
C ARG A 82 -17.61 -4.06 10.90
N SER A 83 -16.30 -4.34 10.94
CA SER A 83 -15.27 -3.29 11.11
C SER A 83 -14.15 -3.41 10.09
N LYS A 84 -13.59 -2.26 9.72
CA LYS A 84 -12.51 -2.14 8.74
C LYS A 84 -11.47 -1.14 9.21
N ILE A 85 -10.21 -1.53 9.14
CA ILE A 85 -9.06 -0.70 9.45
C ILE A 85 -8.13 -0.72 8.24
N PHE A 86 -7.81 0.45 7.71
CA PHE A 86 -6.80 0.64 6.67
C PHE A 86 -5.70 1.54 7.22
N LEU A 87 -4.49 0.99 7.32
CA LEU A 87 -3.27 1.68 7.70
C LEU A 87 -2.35 1.67 6.49
N LEU A 88 -2.17 2.83 5.86
CA LEU A 88 -1.29 3.00 4.71
C LEU A 88 -0.18 3.96 5.11
N GLN A 89 1.05 3.47 5.06
CA GLN A 89 2.24 4.25 5.36
C GLN A 89 3.17 4.24 4.14
N GLN A 90 3.58 5.43 3.71
CA GLN A 90 4.54 5.58 2.62
C GLN A 90 5.69 6.44 3.11
N GLN A 91 6.92 5.94 2.95
CA GLN A 91 8.13 6.64 3.35
C GLN A 91 8.99 6.91 2.12
N PHE A 92 9.31 8.18 1.89
CA PHE A 92 10.16 8.63 0.80
C PHE A 92 11.42 9.28 1.37
N ARG A 93 12.58 8.76 0.99
CA ARG A 93 13.91 9.21 1.41
C ARG A 93 14.76 9.47 0.18
N ASP A 94 15.30 10.67 0.04
CA ASP A 94 16.20 11.02 -1.07
C ASP A 94 15.52 10.76 -2.43
N VAL A 95 14.30 11.29 -2.54
CA VAL A 95 13.39 11.10 -3.67
C VAL A 95 13.06 12.44 -4.31
N SER A 96 13.13 12.50 -5.63
CA SER A 96 12.67 13.66 -6.41
C SER A 96 11.25 13.42 -6.95
N LEU A 97 10.38 14.43 -6.80
CA LEU A 97 9.01 14.45 -7.36
C LEU A 97 8.16 13.18 -7.05
N PRO A 98 7.94 12.84 -5.77
CA PRO A 98 7.10 11.72 -5.41
C PRO A 98 5.63 11.99 -5.72
N THR A 99 4.96 11.00 -6.33
CA THR A 99 3.51 11.02 -6.55
C THR A 99 2.86 9.87 -5.79
N ALA A 100 1.95 10.19 -4.87
CA ALA A 100 1.21 9.20 -4.09
C ALA A 100 -0.29 9.33 -4.37
N VAL A 101 -0.93 8.22 -4.76
CA VAL A 101 -2.38 8.16 -5.00
C VAL A 101 -2.96 7.01 -4.20
N GLN A 102 -3.80 7.33 -3.21
CA GLN A 102 -4.46 6.33 -2.38
C GLN A 102 -5.98 6.44 -2.54
N ARG A 103 -6.62 5.32 -2.85
CA ARG A 103 -8.09 5.21 -2.92
C ARG A 103 -8.54 4.01 -2.11
N CYS A 104 -9.33 4.26 -1.07
CA CYS A 104 -9.94 3.19 -0.29
C CYS A 104 -11.46 3.28 -0.38
N PHE A 105 -12.09 2.18 -0.79
CA PHE A 105 -13.53 2.04 -0.94
C PHE A 105 -14.07 1.02 0.06
N SER A 106 -15.17 1.37 0.71
CA SER A 106 -15.78 0.55 1.75
C SER A 106 -17.31 0.61 1.70
N SER A 107 -17.94 -0.53 1.41
CA SER A 107 -19.40 -0.72 1.39
C SER A 107 -19.87 -1.69 2.49
N ASN A 108 -21.08 -1.49 3.03
CA ASN A 108 -21.71 -2.34 4.05
C ASN A 108 -20.79 -2.64 5.25
N SER A 109 -20.54 -1.62 6.07
CA SER A 109 -19.81 -1.78 7.32
C SER A 109 -20.28 -0.84 8.41
N SER A 110 -20.31 -1.35 9.63
CA SER A 110 -20.70 -0.61 10.82
C SER A 110 -19.63 0.38 11.27
N SER A 111 -18.35 0.00 11.17
CA SER A 111 -17.22 0.82 11.60
C SER A 111 -16.10 0.87 10.56
N LYS A 112 -15.54 2.06 10.32
CA LYS A 112 -14.46 2.30 9.35
C LYS A 112 -13.39 3.19 9.97
N MET A 113 -12.12 2.81 9.82
CA MET A 113 -10.97 3.62 10.16
C MET A 113 -9.98 3.62 8.99
N PHE A 114 -9.57 4.82 8.56
CA PHE A 114 -8.56 5.02 7.54
C PHE A 114 -7.47 5.91 8.14
N CYS A 115 -6.23 5.43 8.17
CA CYS A 115 -5.06 6.24 8.48
C CYS A 115 -4.11 6.16 7.29
N LEU A 116 -3.83 7.33 6.73
CA LEU A 116 -2.96 7.51 5.59
C LEU A 116 -1.82 8.43 6.04
N GLU A 117 -0.59 7.92 6.04
CA GLU A 117 0.57 8.66 6.53
C GLU A 117 1.72 8.62 5.50
N PRO A 118 1.79 9.63 4.61
CA PRO A 118 2.96 9.85 3.78
C PRO A 118 4.02 10.64 4.57
N LEU A 119 5.20 10.04 4.73
CA LEU A 119 6.37 10.64 5.35
C LEU A 119 7.41 10.95 4.27
N PHE A 120 7.71 12.24 4.10
CA PHE A 120 8.74 12.73 3.19
C PHE A 120 9.95 13.20 4.01
N SER A 121 11.08 12.54 3.82
CA SER A 121 12.37 12.90 4.40
C SER A 121 13.27 13.38 3.26
N CYS A 122 13.27 14.69 2.99
CA CYS A 122 14.25 15.31 2.10
C CYS A 122 15.55 15.53 2.88
N THR A 123 16.62 14.84 2.55
CA THR A 123 17.96 15.37 2.87
C THR A 123 18.32 16.33 1.75
N VAL A 124 18.42 17.62 2.06
CA VAL A 124 18.99 18.62 1.14
C VAL A 124 20.50 18.42 1.25
N SER A 125 21.09 17.76 0.26
CA SER A 125 22.55 17.73 0.06
C SER A 125 22.99 18.95 -0.73
#